data_AF-A0A386PN87-F1
#
_entry.id   AF-A0A386PN87-F1
#
_cell.length_a   1.000
_cell.length_b   1.000
_cell.length_c   1.000
_cell.angle_alpha   90.00
_cell.angle_beta   90.00
_cell.angle_gamma   90.00
#
_symmetry.space_group_name_H-M   'P 1'
#
loop_
_entity.id
_entity.type
_entity.pdbx_description
1 polymer ?
#
loop_
_entity_poly.entity_id
_entity_poly.type
_entity_poly.pdbx_seq_one_letter_code
_entity_poly.pdbx_strand_id
1 'polypeptide(L)'
;MKLINKALIIISLVSSVMSCKLYDKLLDKVEESLDKQEVSVRSSASKPDTNAITDMQDSDVGASEQNSGRSGRRARSLDDYSQNEQEEVVNKVDSSGSEAEQNVAIVKEDKVVVESLSDKSKQGVIVNEETKELCDKANEIKSQAETRLVEVGAITKNLEQIKKKLDEVKTEVTNAETDFNKARRGSNSESKQKLLADLHKAIDKVRNSRNYADLILYNEAKGSLESSEGSFNNAKSQAEIALSDIKSIYRASGGAYYIHKAKEAMEGAEKLLEDAQRDQSTLKFRMNQVEVDFSKLKQAHEALVGIMN
;
A
#
# COMPACT_ATOMS: atom_id res chain seq x y z
N MET A 1 -9.73 28.12 37.02
CA MET A 1 -9.57 27.71 35.61
C MET A 1 -8.25 28.18 34.98
N LYS A 2 -7.98 29.49 34.76
CA LYS A 2 -6.81 29.97 33.98
C LYS A 2 -5.40 29.50 34.43
N LEU A 3 -5.21 29.08 35.68
CA LEU A 3 -3.91 28.55 36.17
C LEU A 3 -3.73 27.05 35.92
N ILE A 4 -4.79 26.25 36.00
CA ILE A 4 -4.74 24.78 35.86
C ILE A 4 -4.32 24.39 34.43
N ASN A 5 -4.90 25.06 33.42
CA ASN A 5 -4.54 24.82 32.02
C ASN A 5 -3.07 25.18 31.72
N LYS A 6 -2.47 26.14 32.43
CA LYS A 6 -1.04 26.47 32.28
C LYS A 6 -0.14 25.41 32.92
N ALA A 7 -0.54 24.85 34.07
CA ALA A 7 0.19 23.76 34.70
C ALA A 7 0.20 22.50 33.83
N LEU A 8 -0.94 22.14 33.21
CA LEU A 8 -1.04 20.99 32.30
C LEU A 8 -0.11 21.09 31.08
N ILE A 9 -0.02 22.28 30.44
CA ILE A 9 0.88 22.50 29.29
C ILE A 9 2.35 22.38 29.71
N ILE A 10 2.73 22.85 30.90
CA ILE A 10 4.11 22.73 31.40
C ILE A 10 4.44 21.27 31.71
N ILE A 11 3.51 20.53 32.30
CA ILE A 11 3.69 19.09 32.60
C ILE A 11 3.85 18.29 31.29
N SER A 12 3.09 18.59 30.23
CA SER A 12 3.25 17.89 28.94
C SER A 12 4.55 18.24 28.21
N LEU A 13 5.09 19.45 28.40
CA LEU A 13 6.40 19.82 27.84
C LEU A 13 7.56 19.09 28.54
N VAL A 14 7.51 18.99 29.88
CA VAL A 14 8.59 18.38 30.66
C VAL A 14 8.64 16.86 30.48
N SER A 15 7.49 16.19 30.31
CA SER A 15 7.47 14.75 30.01
C SER A 15 8.07 14.43 28.63
N SER A 16 7.82 15.26 27.62
CA SER A 16 8.43 15.12 26.27
C SER A 16 9.96 15.18 26.29
N VAL A 17 10.55 16.13 27.03
CA VAL A 17 12.01 16.31 27.08
C VAL A 17 12.72 15.17 27.84
N MET A 18 12.05 14.55 28.81
CA MET A 18 12.62 13.39 29.54
C MET A 18 12.54 12.08 28.75
N SER A 19 11.56 11.91 27.85
CA SER A 19 11.49 10.72 26.98
C SER A 19 12.62 10.65 25.94
N CYS A 20 13.02 11.77 25.32
CA CYS A 20 14.06 11.76 24.29
C CYS A 20 15.42 11.30 24.85
N LYS A 21 15.85 11.85 25.99
CA LYS A 21 17.13 11.48 26.64
C LYS A 21 17.19 10.03 27.14
N LEU A 22 16.05 9.35 27.22
CA LEU A 22 15.96 7.94 27.59
C LEU A 22 15.98 7.04 26.35
N TYR A 23 15.48 7.54 25.21
CA TYR A 23 15.60 6.92 23.89
C TYR A 23 17.04 6.92 23.37
N ASP A 24 17.74 8.06 23.45
CA ASP A 24 19.13 8.17 23.00
C ASP A 24 20.05 7.16 23.71
N LYS A 25 19.87 7.00 25.03
CA LYS A 25 20.60 6.02 25.85
C LYS A 25 20.24 4.55 25.60
N LEU A 26 19.11 4.29 24.93
CA LEU A 26 18.75 2.93 24.49
C LEU A 26 19.34 2.63 23.12
N LEU A 27 19.42 3.62 22.22
CA LEU A 27 20.06 3.50 20.91
C LEU A 27 21.57 3.25 21.04
N ASP A 28 22.31 4.08 21.79
CA ASP A 28 23.76 3.89 22.04
C ASP A 28 24.08 2.46 22.51
N LYS A 29 23.22 1.90 23.38
CA LYS A 29 23.41 0.59 24.00
C LYS A 29 23.05 -0.58 23.07
N VAL A 30 22.24 -0.34 22.04
CA VAL A 30 21.93 -1.32 20.99
C VAL A 30 23.05 -1.33 19.94
N GLU A 31 23.55 -0.17 19.50
CA GLU A 31 24.72 -0.09 18.60
C GLU A 31 25.96 -0.73 19.24
N GLU A 32 26.28 -0.43 20.50
CA GLU A 32 27.41 -1.04 21.21
C GLU A 32 27.26 -2.58 21.41
N SER A 33 26.06 -3.13 21.21
CA SER A 33 25.80 -4.58 21.25
C SER A 33 25.94 -5.26 19.89
N LEU A 34 25.61 -4.57 18.79
CA LEU A 34 25.72 -5.08 17.43
C LEU A 34 27.18 -5.17 16.98
N ASP A 35 28.00 -4.15 17.25
CA ASP A 35 29.44 -4.16 16.94
C ASP A 35 30.17 -5.33 17.60
N LYS A 36 29.80 -5.66 18.84
CA LYS A 36 30.38 -6.79 19.59
C LYS A 36 29.95 -8.15 19.00
N GLN A 37 28.78 -8.23 18.38
CA GLN A 37 28.33 -9.44 17.70
C GLN A 37 29.02 -9.60 16.34
N GLU A 38 29.23 -8.53 15.57
CA GLU A 38 29.90 -8.60 14.26
C GLU A 38 31.38 -9.00 14.37
N VAL A 39 32.09 -8.50 15.38
CA VAL A 39 33.48 -8.90 15.69
C VAL A 39 33.59 -10.38 16.07
N SER A 40 32.56 -10.96 16.69
CA SER A 40 32.56 -12.40 17.06
C SER A 40 32.36 -13.34 15.87
N VAL A 41 31.79 -12.87 14.75
CA VAL A 41 31.55 -13.71 13.55
C VAL A 41 32.78 -13.74 12.63
N ARG A 42 33.65 -12.73 12.68
CA ARG A 42 34.81 -12.60 11.78
C ARG A 42 36.07 -13.35 12.22
N SER A 43 36.09 -13.94 13.41
CA SER A 43 37.30 -14.53 14.03
C SER A 43 37.45 -16.05 13.83
N SER A 44 36.47 -16.73 13.22
CA SER A 44 36.46 -18.20 13.06
C SER A 44 36.86 -18.73 11.68
N ALA A 45 37.39 -17.88 10.78
CA ALA A 45 37.76 -18.25 9.41
C ALA A 45 39.24 -17.94 9.08
N SER A 46 40.14 -18.79 9.58
CA SER A 46 41.53 -18.92 9.15
C SER A 46 41.86 -20.41 9.07
N LYS A 47 42.61 -20.98 8.12
CA LYS A 47 43.44 -20.50 6.99
C LYS A 47 43.83 -21.79 6.18
N PRO A 48 44.82 -21.80 5.27
CA PRO A 48 44.80 -21.32 3.88
C PRO A 48 45.04 -22.50 2.89
N ASP A 49 45.32 -22.21 1.61
CA ASP A 49 46.57 -22.69 0.98
C ASP A 49 46.89 -21.93 -0.32
N THR A 50 48.16 -21.97 -0.72
CA THR A 50 48.82 -21.01 -1.64
C THR A 50 48.93 -21.50 -3.09
N ASN A 51 48.99 -20.56 -4.05
CA ASN A 51 50.16 -20.38 -4.95
C ASN A 51 50.04 -19.18 -5.93
N ALA A 52 50.70 -18.07 -5.56
CA ALA A 52 51.74 -17.31 -6.30
C ALA A 52 51.64 -16.94 -7.82
N ILE A 53 52.13 -15.72 -8.14
CA ILE A 53 52.76 -15.24 -9.41
C ILE A 53 51.79 -15.00 -10.61
N THR A 54 51.84 -14.00 -11.52
CA THR A 54 52.41 -12.63 -11.75
C THR A 54 51.74 -12.08 -13.06
N ASP A 55 51.73 -10.80 -13.52
CA ASP A 55 52.26 -9.51 -13.02
C ASP A 55 51.53 -8.26 -13.63
N MET A 56 52.02 -7.06 -13.25
CA MET A 56 52.01 -5.72 -13.89
C MET A 56 51.33 -5.39 -15.25
N GLN A 57 50.73 -4.18 -15.23
CA GLN A 57 50.84 -3.04 -16.20
C GLN A 57 49.79 -2.70 -17.29
N ASP A 58 49.29 -1.46 -17.13
CA ASP A 58 49.16 -0.34 -18.09
C ASP A 58 48.07 -0.20 -19.18
N SER A 59 47.78 1.09 -19.43
CA SER A 59 47.14 1.74 -20.59
C SER A 59 45.64 1.53 -20.85
N ASP A 60 44.85 2.48 -20.33
CA ASP A 60 44.23 3.61 -21.07
C ASP A 60 43.64 3.41 -22.50
N VAL A 61 42.69 4.30 -22.83
CA VAL A 61 42.04 4.56 -24.13
C VAL A 61 40.87 3.64 -24.53
N GLY A 62 39.72 4.27 -24.78
CA GLY A 62 38.95 3.95 -25.99
C GLY A 62 37.48 3.56 -25.81
N ALA A 63 36.60 4.43 -26.28
CA ALA A 63 35.16 4.22 -26.43
C ALA A 63 34.75 2.90 -27.14
N SER A 64 33.61 2.33 -26.74
CA SER A 64 32.76 1.56 -27.65
C SER A 64 31.28 1.58 -27.22
N GLU A 65 30.42 1.38 -28.22
CA GLU A 65 28.97 1.54 -28.15
C GLU A 65 28.28 0.36 -27.45
N GLN A 66 27.30 0.62 -26.58
CA GLN A 66 26.40 -0.44 -26.11
C GLN A 66 25.27 -0.68 -27.11
N ASN A 67 25.42 -1.71 -27.93
CA ASN A 67 24.37 -2.21 -28.81
C ASN A 67 24.35 -3.75 -28.80
N SER A 68 23.36 -4.36 -28.14
CA SER A 68 22.84 -5.74 -28.33
C SER A 68 22.11 -6.25 -27.07
N GLY A 69 21.31 -7.33 -27.19
CA GLY A 69 20.92 -8.14 -26.01
C GLY A 69 19.43 -8.35 -25.72
N ARG A 70 18.53 -8.20 -26.70
CA ARG A 70 17.10 -8.53 -26.53
C ARG A 70 16.85 -10.04 -26.40
N SER A 71 16.06 -10.43 -25.39
CA SER A 71 15.31 -11.70 -25.26
C SER A 71 16.06 -12.99 -24.89
N GLY A 72 15.59 -13.69 -23.86
CA GLY A 72 16.16 -14.97 -23.41
C GLY A 72 15.45 -15.69 -22.26
N ARG A 73 14.10 -15.76 -22.23
CA ARG A 73 13.39 -16.71 -21.34
C ARG A 73 12.35 -17.53 -22.12
N ARG A 74 12.67 -18.81 -22.35
CA ARG A 74 11.74 -19.83 -22.83
C ARG A 74 10.79 -20.24 -21.71
N ALA A 75 9.49 -20.27 -21.98
CA ALA A 75 8.57 -21.10 -21.23
C ALA A 75 8.80 -22.59 -21.57
N ARG A 76 8.44 -23.50 -20.66
CA ARG A 76 8.26 -24.93 -20.95
C ARG A 76 6.83 -25.32 -20.60
N SER A 77 6.25 -26.16 -21.45
CA SER A 77 4.84 -26.52 -21.52
C SER A 77 4.47 -27.72 -20.65
N LEU A 78 3.16 -27.93 -20.56
CA LEU A 78 2.47 -29.11 -20.02
C LEU A 78 2.49 -30.32 -20.99
N ASP A 79 1.79 -31.38 -20.56
CA ASP A 79 1.32 -32.59 -21.25
C ASP A 79 2.27 -33.82 -21.20
N ASP A 80 1.82 -35.08 -21.12
CA ASP A 80 0.65 -35.78 -20.50
C ASP A 80 0.92 -37.32 -20.59
N TYR A 81 -0.02 -38.20 -20.19
CA TYR A 81 -0.08 -39.69 -20.31
C TYR A 81 0.73 -40.52 -19.27
N SER A 82 0.27 -41.67 -18.74
CA SER A 82 -1.04 -42.38 -18.84
C SER A 82 -1.23 -43.39 -17.67
N GLN A 83 -2.48 -43.81 -17.40
CA GLN A 83 -3.02 -45.17 -17.06
C GLN A 83 -2.12 -46.24 -16.38
N ASN A 84 -2.58 -47.19 -15.54
CA ASN A 84 -3.87 -47.69 -15.01
C ASN A 84 -3.55 -48.27 -13.58
N GLU A 85 -4.41 -48.85 -12.72
CA GLU A 85 -5.45 -49.89 -12.88
C GLU A 85 -6.51 -49.81 -11.75
N GLN A 86 -7.68 -50.38 -12.01
CA GLN A 86 -8.72 -50.65 -11.02
C GLN A 86 -8.62 -52.12 -10.56
N GLU A 87 -8.95 -52.40 -9.30
CA GLU A 87 -9.53 -53.70 -8.94
C GLU A 87 -10.81 -53.48 -8.13
N GLU A 88 -11.90 -54.06 -8.63
CA GLU A 88 -13.22 -54.08 -7.99
C GLU A 88 -13.57 -55.56 -7.73
N VAL A 89 -13.91 -55.91 -6.49
CA VAL A 89 -14.48 -57.23 -6.18
C VAL A 89 -15.78 -57.04 -5.40
N VAL A 90 -16.87 -57.33 -6.09
CA VAL A 90 -18.23 -57.39 -5.54
C VAL A 90 -18.42 -58.72 -4.80
N ASN A 91 -19.10 -58.70 -3.65
CA ASN A 91 -19.98 -59.81 -3.27
C ASN A 91 -21.17 -59.34 -2.41
N LYS A 92 -22.33 -59.94 -2.66
CA LYS A 92 -23.62 -59.66 -2.01
C LYS A 92 -23.88 -60.64 -0.85
N VAL A 93 -24.78 -60.28 0.07
CA VAL A 93 -26.10 -60.96 0.33
C VAL A 93 -26.66 -60.51 1.68
N ASP A 94 -27.99 -60.42 1.74
CA ASP A 94 -28.82 -59.94 2.85
C ASP A 94 -28.81 -60.80 4.12
N SER A 95 -29.18 -60.21 5.27
CA SER A 95 -30.20 -60.79 6.18
C SER A 95 -30.65 -59.82 7.29
N SER A 96 -31.92 -59.97 7.69
CA SER A 96 -32.65 -59.19 8.71
C SER A 96 -32.35 -59.58 10.15
N GLY A 97 -32.52 -58.64 11.11
CA GLY A 97 -32.57 -58.93 12.55
C GLY A 97 -33.19 -57.79 13.36
N SER A 98 -34.10 -58.10 14.29
CA SER A 98 -34.90 -57.17 15.10
C SER A 98 -34.35 -56.99 16.52
N GLU A 99 -34.84 -55.96 17.24
CA GLU A 99 -34.81 -55.78 18.72
C GLU A 99 -33.41 -55.66 19.39
N ALA A 100 -33.16 -54.83 20.41
CA ALA A 100 -34.05 -54.29 21.44
C ALA A 100 -33.47 -52.99 22.06
N GLU A 101 -34.33 -52.04 22.42
CA GLU A 101 -33.94 -50.94 23.30
C GLU A 101 -33.73 -51.44 24.74
N GLN A 102 -32.57 -51.13 25.35
CA GLN A 102 -32.40 -51.21 26.81
C GLN A 102 -31.83 -49.91 27.35
N ASN A 103 -32.73 -48.98 27.68
CA ASN A 103 -32.42 -47.84 28.51
C ASN A 103 -32.21 -48.30 29.97
N VAL A 104 -30.96 -48.34 30.44
CA VAL A 104 -30.64 -48.52 31.87
C VAL A 104 -30.27 -47.16 32.46
N ALA A 105 -31.19 -46.60 33.25
CA ALA A 105 -30.94 -45.36 33.97
C ALA A 105 -29.97 -45.61 35.14
N ILE A 106 -28.82 -44.95 35.13
CA ILE A 106 -27.97 -44.78 36.31
C ILE A 106 -27.78 -43.28 36.54
N VAL A 107 -28.53 -42.73 37.49
CA VAL A 107 -28.28 -41.40 38.04
C VAL A 107 -27.18 -41.52 39.08
N LYS A 108 -26.01 -40.94 38.79
CA LYS A 108 -25.04 -40.47 39.79
C LYS A 108 -24.46 -39.13 39.34
N GLU A 109 -24.13 -38.30 40.31
CA GLU A 109 -23.94 -36.85 40.14
C GLU A 109 -22.69 -36.44 39.36
N ASP A 110 -22.72 -35.22 38.83
CA ASP A 110 -21.59 -34.43 38.31
C ASP A 110 -20.67 -35.07 37.25
N LYS A 111 -21.26 -35.35 36.08
CA LYS A 111 -20.67 -35.03 34.76
C LYS A 111 -21.66 -35.28 33.62
N VAL A 112 -22.05 -34.23 32.89
CA VAL A 112 -22.82 -34.39 31.64
C VAL A 112 -21.87 -34.78 30.51
N VAL A 113 -21.59 -36.09 30.41
CA VAL A 113 -21.00 -36.69 29.21
C VAL A 113 -22.14 -37.28 28.39
N VAL A 114 -22.50 -36.60 27.30
CA VAL A 114 -23.41 -37.16 26.28
C VAL A 114 -22.56 -37.93 25.28
N GLU A 115 -22.27 -39.19 25.58
CA GLU A 115 -21.58 -40.09 24.67
C GLU A 115 -22.58 -40.72 23.70
N SER A 116 -22.88 -40.00 22.61
CA SER A 116 -23.64 -40.56 21.49
C SER A 116 -22.71 -41.32 20.54
N LEU A 117 -22.69 -42.65 20.66
CA LEU A 117 -22.11 -43.55 19.66
C LEU A 117 -23.00 -43.60 18.40
N SER A 118 -22.95 -42.56 17.57
CA SER A 118 -23.37 -42.61 16.16
C SER A 118 -22.83 -41.41 15.36
N ASP A 119 -22.20 -41.71 14.22
CA ASP A 119 -21.79 -40.84 13.12
C ASP A 119 -22.06 -39.32 13.24
N LYS A 120 -20.98 -38.56 13.53
CA LYS A 120 -20.59 -37.34 12.81
C LYS A 120 -19.21 -36.86 13.25
N SER A 121 -18.33 -36.59 12.29
CA SER A 121 -17.03 -35.90 12.45
C SER A 121 -17.17 -34.39 12.76
N LYS A 122 -18.16 -34.01 13.59
CA LYS A 122 -18.30 -32.65 14.10
C LYS A 122 -17.56 -32.53 15.43
N GLN A 123 -16.23 -32.53 15.34
CA GLN A 123 -15.36 -32.11 16.45
C GLN A 123 -15.73 -30.66 16.78
N GLY A 124 -16.47 -30.45 17.86
CA GLY A 124 -16.82 -29.11 18.32
C GLY A 124 -15.54 -28.38 18.71
N VAL A 125 -15.23 -27.26 18.04
CA VAL A 125 -14.16 -26.37 18.48
C VAL A 125 -14.54 -25.88 19.87
N ILE A 126 -13.76 -26.26 20.89
CA ILE A 126 -13.88 -25.67 22.22
C ILE A 126 -13.35 -24.25 22.11
N VAL A 127 -14.24 -23.31 21.82
CA VAL A 127 -13.94 -21.88 21.83
C VAL A 127 -13.71 -21.48 23.28
N ASN A 128 -12.45 -21.45 23.70
CA ASN A 128 -12.05 -20.78 24.94
C ASN A 128 -12.17 -19.25 24.73
N GLU A 129 -12.26 -18.48 25.82
CA GLU A 129 -12.48 -17.03 25.72
C GLU A 129 -11.33 -16.32 24.96
N GLU A 130 -10.11 -16.87 25.00
CA GLU A 130 -8.94 -16.38 24.26
C GLU A 130 -9.10 -16.51 22.74
N THR A 131 -9.55 -17.65 22.22
CA THR A 131 -9.78 -17.82 20.76
C THR A 131 -10.92 -16.95 20.25
N LYS A 132 -11.95 -16.71 21.07
CA LYS A 132 -13.00 -15.74 20.80
C LYS A 132 -12.45 -14.31 20.74
N GLU A 133 -11.65 -13.89 21.73
CA GLU A 133 -11.03 -12.56 21.75
C GLU A 133 -10.11 -12.32 20.53
N LEU A 134 -9.38 -13.35 20.09
CA LEU A 134 -8.57 -13.30 18.86
C LEU A 134 -9.45 -13.20 17.60
N CYS A 135 -10.57 -13.93 17.54
CA CYS A 135 -11.52 -13.79 16.42
C CYS A 135 -12.13 -12.39 16.37
N ASP A 136 -12.53 -11.83 17.51
CA ASP A 136 -13.12 -10.49 17.60
C ASP A 136 -12.11 -9.42 17.13
N LYS A 137 -10.85 -9.49 17.61
CA LYS A 137 -9.76 -8.61 17.16
C LYS A 137 -9.50 -8.71 15.65
N ALA A 138 -9.51 -9.91 15.08
CA ALA A 138 -9.30 -10.09 13.65
C ALA A 138 -10.48 -9.58 12.80
N ASN A 139 -11.71 -9.82 13.24
CA ASN A 139 -12.91 -9.27 12.61
C ASN A 139 -12.95 -7.73 12.67
N GLU A 140 -12.53 -7.14 13.79
CA GLU A 140 -12.41 -5.69 13.96
C GLU A 140 -11.43 -5.09 12.94
N ILE A 141 -10.19 -5.58 12.89
CA ILE A 141 -9.18 -5.06 11.95
C ILE A 141 -9.65 -5.22 10.50
N LYS A 142 -10.24 -6.36 10.14
CA LYS A 142 -10.84 -6.58 8.82
C LYS A 142 -11.90 -5.52 8.50
N SER A 143 -12.85 -5.30 9.39
CA SER A 143 -13.96 -4.35 9.19
C SER A 143 -13.47 -2.89 9.10
N GLN A 144 -12.46 -2.53 9.91
CA GLN A 144 -11.82 -1.22 9.84
C GLN A 144 -11.07 -1.04 8.51
N ALA A 145 -10.29 -2.02 8.07
CA ALA A 145 -9.60 -1.97 6.78
C ALA A 145 -10.59 -1.88 5.60
N GLU A 146 -11.70 -2.62 5.63
CA GLU A 146 -12.77 -2.51 4.63
C GLU A 146 -13.41 -1.10 4.61
N THR A 147 -13.63 -0.50 5.79
CA THR A 147 -14.13 0.88 5.91
C THR A 147 -13.14 1.90 5.32
N ARG A 148 -11.85 1.76 5.61
CA ARG A 148 -10.79 2.62 5.07
C ARG A 148 -10.59 2.46 3.57
N LEU A 149 -10.76 1.27 3.01
CA LEU A 149 -10.72 1.05 1.56
C LEU A 149 -11.85 1.79 0.82
N VAL A 150 -13.03 1.97 1.45
CA VAL A 150 -14.10 2.83 0.89
C VAL A 150 -13.68 4.31 0.89
N GLU A 151 -13.03 4.77 1.96
CA GLU A 151 -12.47 6.13 2.05
C GLU A 151 -11.39 6.39 0.99
N VAL A 152 -10.43 5.47 0.85
CA VAL A 152 -9.42 5.45 -0.21
C VAL A 152 -10.07 5.55 -1.59
N GLY A 153 -11.05 4.69 -1.90
CA GLY A 153 -11.76 4.72 -3.18
C GLY A 153 -12.51 6.03 -3.48
N ALA A 154 -12.93 6.77 -2.45
CA ALA A 154 -13.48 8.12 -2.61
C ALA A 154 -12.39 9.16 -2.91
N ILE A 155 -11.20 9.05 -2.29
CA ILE A 155 -10.04 9.90 -2.59
C ILE A 155 -9.54 9.65 -4.02
N THR A 156 -9.47 8.39 -4.47
CA THR A 156 -9.05 8.02 -5.84
C THR A 156 -9.93 8.69 -6.89
N LYS A 157 -11.26 8.59 -6.78
CA LYS A 157 -12.21 9.25 -7.70
C LYS A 157 -12.05 10.78 -7.74
N ASN A 158 -11.73 11.40 -6.60
CA ASN A 158 -11.47 12.84 -6.55
C ASN A 158 -10.14 13.20 -7.27
N LEU A 159 -9.11 12.37 -7.13
CA LEU A 159 -7.85 12.54 -7.87
C LEU A 159 -8.05 12.37 -9.38
N GLU A 160 -8.80 11.36 -9.83
CA GLU A 160 -9.14 11.15 -11.25
C GLU A 160 -9.84 12.38 -11.87
N GLN A 161 -10.77 13.00 -11.14
CA GLN A 161 -11.43 14.24 -11.58
C GLN A 161 -10.45 15.42 -11.69
N ILE A 162 -9.52 15.56 -10.74
CA ILE A 162 -8.48 16.60 -10.80
C ILE A 162 -7.55 16.35 -11.99
N LYS A 163 -7.16 15.09 -12.24
CA LYS A 163 -6.33 14.72 -13.39
C LYS A 163 -6.99 15.09 -14.71
N LYS A 164 -8.28 14.76 -14.85
CA LYS A 164 -9.07 15.13 -16.04
C LYS A 164 -9.05 16.65 -16.27
N LYS A 165 -9.30 17.46 -15.23
CA LYS A 165 -9.18 18.94 -15.31
C LYS A 165 -7.79 19.40 -15.75
N LEU A 166 -6.72 18.81 -15.22
CA LEU A 166 -5.33 19.17 -15.58
C LEU A 166 -4.98 18.83 -17.04
N ASP A 167 -5.61 17.81 -17.62
CA ASP A 167 -5.44 17.42 -19.01
C ASP A 167 -6.35 18.22 -19.97
N GLU A 168 -7.54 18.63 -19.52
CA GLU A 168 -8.38 19.65 -20.20
C GLU A 168 -7.62 20.99 -20.30
N VAL A 169 -7.06 21.50 -19.20
CA VAL A 169 -6.21 22.71 -19.18
C VAL A 169 -4.97 22.56 -20.08
N LYS A 170 -4.36 21.37 -20.14
CA LYS A 170 -3.21 21.11 -21.02
C LYS A 170 -3.56 21.33 -22.49
N THR A 171 -4.70 20.78 -22.90
CA THR A 171 -5.20 20.84 -24.27
C THR A 171 -5.47 22.28 -24.68
N GLU A 172 -6.10 23.06 -23.80
CA GLU A 172 -6.44 24.46 -24.05
C GLU A 172 -5.22 25.38 -24.07
N VAL A 173 -4.19 25.10 -23.24
CA VAL A 173 -2.87 25.76 -23.38
C VAL A 173 -2.25 25.49 -24.75
N THR A 174 -2.30 24.24 -25.24
CA THR A 174 -1.78 23.87 -26.58
C THR A 174 -2.56 24.54 -27.72
N ASN A 175 -3.88 24.69 -27.57
CA ASN A 175 -4.72 25.45 -28.51
C ASN A 175 -4.31 26.93 -28.55
N ALA A 176 -4.23 27.59 -27.39
CA ALA A 176 -3.86 28.99 -27.27
C ALA A 176 -2.43 29.26 -27.79
N GLU A 177 -1.48 28.36 -27.56
CA GLU A 177 -0.13 28.42 -28.17
C GLU A 177 -0.16 28.32 -29.69
N THR A 178 -0.99 27.43 -30.23
CA THR A 178 -1.13 27.24 -31.67
C THR A 178 -1.66 28.51 -32.33
N ASP A 179 -2.66 29.16 -31.73
CA ASP A 179 -3.23 30.41 -32.25
C ASP A 179 -2.34 31.63 -32.03
N PHE A 180 -1.67 31.73 -30.88
CA PHE A 180 -0.61 32.71 -30.64
C PHE A 180 0.46 32.65 -31.75
N ASN A 181 0.93 31.44 -32.09
CA ASN A 181 1.93 31.23 -33.14
C ASN A 181 1.42 31.55 -34.55
N LYS A 182 0.13 31.38 -34.84
CA LYS A 182 -0.49 31.87 -36.09
C LYS A 182 -0.53 33.40 -36.11
N ALA A 183 -1.09 34.02 -35.07
CA ALA A 183 -1.29 35.46 -35.00
C ALA A 183 0.02 36.25 -35.07
N ARG A 184 1.09 35.73 -34.45
CA ARG A 184 2.45 36.30 -34.48
C ARG A 184 3.03 36.42 -35.90
N ARG A 185 2.51 35.70 -36.90
CA ARG A 185 2.98 35.75 -38.30
C ARG A 185 2.30 36.84 -39.16
N GLY A 186 1.27 37.52 -38.64
CA GLY A 186 0.53 38.57 -39.37
C GLY A 186 0.84 40.00 -38.90
N SER A 187 0.11 40.99 -39.44
CA SER A 187 0.26 42.45 -39.24
C SER A 187 0.69 42.93 -37.83
N ASN A 188 1.47 44.01 -37.77
CA ASN A 188 2.16 44.54 -36.59
C ASN A 188 1.50 45.81 -36.00
N SER A 189 0.21 45.77 -35.63
CA SER A 189 -0.35 46.86 -34.81
C SER A 189 0.16 46.78 -33.37
N GLU A 190 0.39 47.93 -32.74
CA GLU A 190 0.83 48.03 -31.33
C GLU A 190 -0.16 47.35 -30.37
N SER A 191 -1.46 47.52 -30.61
CA SER A 191 -2.52 46.84 -29.86
C SER A 191 -2.41 45.32 -29.90
N LYS A 192 -2.10 44.75 -31.07
CA LYS A 192 -1.90 43.31 -31.26
C LYS A 192 -0.58 42.84 -30.65
N GLN A 193 0.50 43.62 -30.72
CA GLN A 193 1.76 43.30 -30.05
C GLN A 193 1.59 43.20 -28.53
N LYS A 194 0.86 44.15 -27.92
CA LYS A 194 0.53 44.10 -26.50
C LYS A 194 -0.28 42.86 -26.14
N LEU A 195 -1.35 42.57 -26.91
CA LEU A 195 -2.19 41.39 -26.69
C LEU A 195 -1.41 40.07 -26.81
N LEU A 196 -0.50 39.97 -27.78
CA LEU A 196 0.38 38.81 -27.92
C LEU A 196 1.31 38.64 -26.72
N ALA A 197 1.86 39.73 -26.17
CA ALA A 197 2.68 39.69 -24.95
C ALA A 197 1.86 39.25 -23.72
N ASP A 198 0.64 39.78 -23.55
CA ASP A 198 -0.26 39.40 -22.47
C ASP A 198 -0.69 37.92 -22.58
N LEU A 199 -1.00 37.43 -23.79
CA LEU A 199 -1.34 36.03 -24.04
C LEU A 199 -0.15 35.09 -23.79
N HIS A 200 1.06 35.41 -24.26
CA HIS A 200 2.26 34.60 -23.99
C HIS A 200 2.52 34.46 -22.49
N LYS A 201 2.41 35.57 -21.75
CA LYS A 201 2.53 35.58 -20.29
C LYS A 201 1.44 34.75 -19.59
N ALA A 202 0.21 34.74 -20.11
CA ALA A 202 -0.87 33.90 -19.60
C ALA A 202 -0.61 32.41 -19.87
N ILE A 203 -0.18 32.05 -21.08
CA ILE A 203 0.21 30.69 -21.50
C ILE A 203 1.28 30.14 -20.55
N ASP A 204 2.39 30.87 -20.37
CA ASP A 204 3.51 30.44 -19.53
C ASP A 204 3.08 30.26 -18.08
N LYS A 205 2.25 31.19 -17.57
CA LYS A 205 1.76 31.11 -16.19
C LYS A 205 0.88 29.89 -15.97
N VAL A 206 -0.07 29.62 -16.86
CA VAL A 206 -0.94 28.43 -16.77
C VAL A 206 -0.13 27.15 -16.91
N ARG A 207 0.78 27.07 -17.90
CA ARG A 207 1.70 25.93 -18.07
C ARG A 207 2.46 25.65 -16.78
N ASN A 208 3.07 26.66 -16.17
CA ASN A 208 3.88 26.49 -14.96
C ASN A 208 3.03 26.06 -13.75
N SER A 209 1.88 26.70 -13.51
CA SER A 209 0.98 26.29 -12.41
C SER A 209 0.42 24.89 -12.60
N ARG A 210 0.02 24.55 -13.83
CA ARG A 210 -0.54 23.24 -14.21
C ARG A 210 0.51 22.14 -14.11
N ASN A 211 1.73 22.38 -14.59
CA ASN A 211 2.81 21.38 -14.51
C ASN A 211 3.23 21.12 -13.06
N TYR A 212 3.26 22.14 -12.20
CA TYR A 212 3.52 21.93 -10.78
C TYR A 212 2.42 21.10 -10.09
N ALA A 213 1.14 21.36 -10.42
CA ALA A 213 0.02 20.57 -9.89
C ALA A 213 0.01 19.11 -10.43
N ASP A 214 0.31 18.90 -11.71
CA ASP A 214 0.24 17.59 -12.38
C ASP A 214 1.47 16.70 -12.12
N LEU A 215 2.68 17.26 -12.20
CA LEU A 215 3.92 16.47 -12.15
C LEU A 215 4.42 16.23 -10.73
N ILE A 216 4.09 17.12 -9.79
CA ILE A 216 4.50 17.05 -8.38
C ILE A 216 3.31 16.61 -7.53
N LEU A 217 2.40 17.53 -7.20
CA LEU A 217 1.37 17.33 -6.19
C LEU A 217 0.39 16.18 -6.49
N TYR A 218 0.00 16.00 -7.76
CA TYR A 218 -0.87 14.89 -8.15
C TYR A 218 -0.18 13.53 -8.04
N ASN A 219 1.09 13.44 -8.43
CA ASN A 219 1.85 12.19 -8.34
C ASN A 219 2.19 11.83 -6.89
N GLU A 220 2.50 12.80 -6.04
CA GLU A 220 2.68 12.64 -4.60
C GLU A 220 1.39 12.10 -3.97
N ALA A 221 0.27 12.82 -4.11
CA ALA A 221 -1.02 12.42 -3.56
C ALA A 221 -1.48 11.03 -4.05
N LYS A 222 -1.21 10.72 -5.33
CA LYS A 222 -1.53 9.42 -5.92
C LYS A 222 -0.65 8.31 -5.34
N GLY A 223 0.67 8.50 -5.26
CA GLY A 223 1.61 7.49 -4.77
C GLY A 223 1.41 7.16 -3.28
N SER A 224 1.16 8.18 -2.46
CA SER A 224 0.77 8.01 -1.04
C SER A 224 -0.52 7.19 -0.91
N LEU A 225 -1.51 7.46 -1.77
CA LEU A 225 -2.79 6.76 -1.76
C LEU A 225 -2.70 5.30 -2.24
N GLU A 226 -2.00 5.02 -3.35
CA GLU A 226 -1.76 3.65 -3.85
C GLU A 226 -1.01 2.81 -2.79
N SER A 227 -0.07 3.42 -2.07
CA SER A 227 0.67 2.78 -0.97
C SER A 227 -0.24 2.48 0.23
N SER A 228 -1.11 3.42 0.60
CA SER A 228 -2.12 3.23 1.65
C SER A 228 -3.12 2.12 1.28
N GLU A 229 -3.61 2.09 0.04
CA GLU A 229 -4.52 1.06 -0.49
C GLU A 229 -3.89 -0.34 -0.40
N GLY A 230 -2.64 -0.48 -0.83
CA GLY A 230 -1.89 -1.73 -0.72
C GLY A 230 -1.73 -2.20 0.73
N SER A 231 -1.44 -1.28 1.65
CA SER A 231 -1.29 -1.59 3.07
C SER A 231 -2.62 -1.96 3.76
N PHE A 232 -3.75 -1.30 3.44
CA PHE A 232 -5.06 -1.72 3.95
C PHE A 232 -5.50 -3.10 3.41
N ASN A 233 -5.25 -3.37 2.12
CA ASN A 233 -5.51 -4.69 1.55
C ASN A 233 -4.66 -5.78 2.20
N ASN A 234 -3.39 -5.49 2.51
CA ASN A 234 -2.54 -6.39 3.30
C ASN A 234 -3.10 -6.59 4.71
N ALA A 235 -3.44 -5.52 5.44
CA ALA A 235 -4.02 -5.60 6.80
C ALA A 235 -5.27 -6.50 6.84
N LYS A 236 -6.19 -6.30 5.88
CA LYS A 236 -7.37 -7.15 5.68
C LYS A 236 -6.98 -8.62 5.44
N SER A 237 -6.04 -8.88 4.53
CA SER A 237 -5.59 -10.23 4.20
C SER A 237 -4.95 -10.96 5.40
N GLN A 238 -4.09 -10.28 6.17
CA GLN A 238 -3.52 -10.85 7.40
C GLN A 238 -4.61 -11.17 8.43
N ALA A 239 -5.63 -10.33 8.58
CA ALA A 239 -6.78 -10.60 9.45
C ALA A 239 -7.63 -11.79 8.97
N GLU A 240 -7.82 -11.96 7.66
CA GLU A 240 -8.50 -13.13 7.09
C GLU A 240 -7.71 -14.44 7.28
N ILE A 241 -6.38 -14.40 7.16
CA ILE A 241 -5.51 -15.52 7.49
C ILE A 241 -5.60 -15.87 8.98
N ALA A 242 -5.58 -14.86 9.87
CA ALA A 242 -5.75 -15.08 11.31
C ALA A 242 -7.09 -15.78 11.63
N LEU A 243 -8.20 -15.32 11.04
CA LEU A 243 -9.52 -15.94 11.21
C LEU A 243 -9.58 -17.39 10.71
N SER A 244 -8.77 -17.75 9.71
CA SER A 244 -8.63 -19.12 9.23
C SER A 244 -7.82 -20.00 10.21
N ASP A 245 -6.67 -19.51 10.65
CA ASP A 245 -5.77 -20.24 11.56
C ASP A 245 -6.37 -20.45 12.96
N ILE A 246 -7.14 -19.48 13.50
CA ILE A 246 -7.85 -19.63 14.79
C ILE A 246 -8.93 -20.72 14.72
N LYS A 247 -9.61 -20.87 13.57
CA LYS A 247 -10.60 -21.92 13.35
C LYS A 247 -9.98 -23.30 13.11
N SER A 248 -8.68 -23.36 12.83
CA SER A 248 -7.95 -24.60 12.65
C SER A 248 -7.49 -25.16 14.00
N ILE A 249 -7.97 -26.35 14.33
CA ILE A 249 -7.61 -27.11 15.55
C ILE A 249 -6.10 -27.28 15.71
N TYR A 250 -5.33 -27.20 14.61
CA TYR A 250 -3.88 -27.37 14.58
C TYR A 250 -3.07 -26.06 14.59
N ARG A 251 -3.70 -24.88 14.56
CA ARG A 251 -2.99 -23.60 14.30
C ARG A 251 -3.43 -22.38 15.14
N ALA A 252 -4.08 -22.58 16.28
CA ALA A 252 -4.47 -21.47 17.17
C ALA A 252 -3.32 -20.49 17.51
N SER A 253 -2.07 -20.99 17.60
CA SER A 253 -0.86 -20.16 17.81
C SER A 253 -0.47 -19.26 16.62
N GLY A 254 -0.87 -19.59 15.39
CA GLY A 254 -0.64 -18.75 14.20
C GLY A 254 -1.53 -17.51 14.17
N GLY A 255 -2.76 -17.61 14.70
CA GLY A 255 -3.73 -16.52 14.70
C GLY A 255 -3.23 -15.21 15.33
N ALA A 256 -2.56 -15.30 16.49
CA ALA A 256 -2.01 -14.15 17.19
C ALA A 256 -0.90 -13.43 16.39
N TYR A 257 -0.05 -14.18 15.70
CA TYR A 257 1.00 -13.65 14.83
C TYR A 257 0.42 -12.89 13.63
N TYR A 258 -0.61 -13.44 12.99
CA TYR A 258 -1.28 -12.78 11.87
C TYR A 258 -2.09 -11.55 12.30
N ILE A 259 -2.68 -11.54 13.50
CA ILE A 259 -3.28 -10.34 14.10
C ILE A 259 -2.23 -9.24 14.33
N HIS A 260 -1.03 -9.57 14.81
CA HIS A 260 0.06 -8.59 14.97
C HIS A 260 0.39 -7.93 13.62
N LYS A 261 0.65 -8.73 12.58
CA LYS A 261 0.90 -8.24 11.23
C LYS A 261 -0.23 -7.40 10.65
N ALA A 262 -1.48 -7.78 10.93
CA ALA A 262 -2.65 -7.03 10.50
C ALA A 262 -2.67 -5.63 11.14
N LYS A 263 -2.32 -5.51 12.43
CA LYS A 263 -2.19 -4.21 13.13
C LYS A 263 -1.04 -3.36 12.58
N GLU A 264 0.15 -3.92 12.43
CA GLU A 264 1.30 -3.20 11.86
C GLU A 264 1.01 -2.65 10.47
N ALA A 265 0.36 -3.46 9.62
CA ALA A 265 -0.06 -3.04 8.28
C ALA A 265 -1.15 -1.94 8.34
N MET A 266 -2.09 -2.03 9.28
CA MET A 266 -3.15 -1.04 9.50
C MET A 266 -2.57 0.32 9.95
N GLU A 267 -1.70 0.33 10.96
CA GLU A 267 -1.04 1.56 11.46
C GLU A 267 -0.16 2.23 10.39
N GLY A 268 0.49 1.43 9.54
CA GLY A 268 1.21 1.94 8.37
C GLY A 268 0.27 2.52 7.31
N ALA A 269 -0.84 1.85 7.02
CA ALA A 269 -1.83 2.28 6.05
C ALA A 269 -2.52 3.61 6.45
N GLU A 270 -2.84 3.79 7.74
CA GLU A 270 -3.45 5.02 8.24
C GLU A 270 -2.52 6.22 8.14
N LYS A 271 -1.21 6.08 8.45
CA LYS A 271 -0.23 7.16 8.24
C LYS A 271 -0.12 7.58 6.77
N LEU A 272 -0.07 6.60 5.87
CA LEU A 272 -0.06 6.85 4.42
C LEU A 272 -1.37 7.48 3.92
N LEU A 273 -2.50 7.18 4.56
CA LEU A 273 -3.79 7.82 4.27
C LEU A 273 -3.80 9.29 4.73
N GLU A 274 -3.30 9.59 5.92
CA GLU A 274 -3.15 10.97 6.42
C GLU A 274 -2.24 11.81 5.52
N ASP A 275 -1.13 11.25 5.05
CA ASP A 275 -0.24 11.89 4.08
C ASP A 275 -0.97 12.12 2.73
N ALA A 276 -1.62 11.10 2.17
CA ALA A 276 -2.42 11.24 0.95
C ALA A 276 -3.54 12.29 1.06
N GLN A 277 -4.19 12.41 2.22
CA GLN A 277 -5.18 13.44 2.51
C GLN A 277 -4.58 14.85 2.57
N ARG A 278 -3.38 14.99 3.14
CA ARG A 278 -2.62 16.25 3.19
C ARG A 278 -2.19 16.69 1.78
N ASP A 279 -1.69 15.75 0.99
CA ASP A 279 -1.26 15.97 -0.39
C ASP A 279 -2.46 16.32 -1.28
N GLN A 280 -3.58 15.60 -1.16
CA GLN A 280 -4.83 15.92 -1.86
C GLN A 280 -5.35 17.32 -1.49
N SER A 281 -5.24 17.71 -0.22
CA SER A 281 -5.67 19.05 0.24
C SER A 281 -4.78 20.15 -0.34
N THR A 282 -3.47 19.92 -0.41
CA THR A 282 -2.48 20.81 -1.04
C THR A 282 -2.73 20.94 -2.54
N LEU A 283 -2.99 19.81 -3.22
CA LEU A 283 -3.37 19.76 -4.63
C LEU A 283 -4.67 20.54 -4.90
N LYS A 284 -5.72 20.34 -4.08
CA LYS A 284 -7.00 21.08 -4.18
C LYS A 284 -6.77 22.59 -4.03
N PHE A 285 -5.99 23.03 -3.04
CA PHE A 285 -5.62 24.44 -2.92
C PHE A 285 -4.90 24.96 -4.16
N ARG A 286 -3.97 24.16 -4.73
CA ARG A 286 -3.23 24.56 -5.92
C ARG A 286 -4.06 24.58 -7.20
N MET A 287 -5.07 23.71 -7.32
CA MET A 287 -6.04 23.73 -8.41
C MET A 287 -6.81 25.05 -8.49
N ASN A 288 -7.14 25.68 -7.36
CA ASN A 288 -7.75 27.02 -7.38
C ASN A 288 -6.85 28.06 -8.08
N GLN A 289 -5.53 27.98 -7.90
CA GLN A 289 -4.58 28.85 -8.61
C GLN A 289 -4.53 28.54 -10.10
N VAL A 290 -4.57 27.26 -10.48
CA VAL A 290 -4.65 26.83 -11.88
C VAL A 290 -5.93 27.37 -12.53
N GLU A 291 -7.09 27.27 -11.87
CA GLU A 291 -8.37 27.79 -12.39
C GLU A 291 -8.37 29.32 -12.53
N VAL A 292 -7.76 30.07 -11.59
CA VAL A 292 -7.61 31.53 -11.69
C VAL A 292 -6.72 31.95 -12.86
N ASP A 293 -5.60 31.26 -13.07
CA ASP A 293 -4.68 31.59 -14.17
C ASP A 293 -5.23 31.12 -15.52
N PHE A 294 -5.93 29.98 -15.55
CA PHE A 294 -6.60 29.46 -16.73
C PHE A 294 -7.73 30.39 -17.19
N SER A 295 -8.48 31.00 -16.26
CA SER A 295 -9.50 32.00 -16.58
C SER A 295 -8.90 33.23 -17.28
N LYS A 296 -7.68 33.65 -16.90
CA LYS A 296 -6.96 34.76 -17.56
C LYS A 296 -6.43 34.38 -18.93
N LEU A 297 -6.00 33.14 -19.11
CA LEU A 297 -5.64 32.59 -20.42
C LEU A 297 -6.84 32.62 -21.38
N LYS A 298 -8.02 32.16 -20.95
CA LYS A 298 -9.24 32.22 -21.77
C LYS A 298 -9.55 33.64 -22.23
N GLN A 299 -9.57 34.61 -21.31
CA GLN A 299 -9.81 36.02 -21.65
C GLN A 299 -8.80 36.58 -22.67
N ALA A 300 -7.51 36.25 -22.52
CA ALA A 300 -6.47 36.70 -23.46
C ALA A 300 -6.57 36.00 -24.83
N HIS A 301 -6.96 34.72 -24.86
CA HIS A 301 -7.11 33.94 -26.09
C HIS A 301 -8.38 34.33 -26.85
N GLU A 302 -9.51 34.52 -26.17
CA GLU A 302 -10.76 35.05 -26.75
C GLU A 302 -10.55 36.43 -27.39
N ALA A 303 -9.83 37.33 -26.71
CA ALA A 303 -9.47 38.64 -27.25
C ALA A 303 -8.56 38.53 -28.49
N LEU A 304 -7.70 37.51 -28.59
CA LEU A 304 -6.89 37.28 -29.79
C LEU A 304 -7.75 36.77 -30.95
N VAL A 305 -8.60 35.77 -30.69
CA VAL A 305 -9.50 35.19 -31.71
C VAL A 305 -10.45 36.25 -32.27
N GLY A 306 -10.97 37.14 -31.42
CA GLY A 306 -11.83 38.26 -31.82
C GLY A 306 -11.15 39.35 -32.68
N ILE A 307 -9.81 39.32 -32.83
CA ILE A 307 -9.04 40.23 -33.71
C ILE A 307 -8.47 39.47 -34.94
N MET A 308 -8.54 38.13 -34.94
CA MET A 308 -8.13 37.29 -36.06
C MET A 308 -9.26 37.02 -37.07
N ASN A 309 -10.52 37.17 -36.65
CA ASN A 309 -11.73 37.03 -37.45
C ASN A 309 -12.23 38.39 -37.96
#